data_AF-A0A1H0ST18-F1
#
_entry.id   AF-A0A1H0ST18-F1
#
_cell.length_a   1.000
_cell.length_b   1.000
_cell.length_c   1.000
_cell.angle_alpha   90.00
_cell.angle_beta   90.00
_cell.angle_gamma   90.00
#
_symmetry.space_group_name_H-M   'P 1'
#
loop_
_entity.id
_entity.type
_entity.pdbx_description
1 polymer ?
#
loop_
_entity_poly.entity_id
_entity_poly.type
_entity_poly.pdbx_seq_one_letter_code
_entity_poly.pdbx_strand_id
1 'polypeptide(L)'
;MRRRRATLADFAVPHYRPKSLKPQKPLKPPEAPPMLSRTRQTLIAVVAVVVLFLLWFVGNEKHDTAPLASVSAPDEPASVPRGIPRNGTLDPISIDPNRPADLLPQYQADGLADDYRSDAAAADDRYRGRYFIVEGVASGVRRDGDNLVLEIRTDNPGQVVRAALLRQQICGPGTRACEVEARATMVRRGQKVAVECTGAGQGEGGTPLLSECLLRGGAN
;
A
#
# COMPACT_ATOMS: atom_id res chain seq x y z
N MET A 1 64.60 0.19 -36.59
CA MET A 1 64.93 0.23 -35.14
C MET A 1 64.00 -0.71 -34.38
N ARG A 2 64.61 -1.71 -33.72
CA ARG A 2 64.19 -2.55 -32.57
C ARG A 2 62.70 -2.87 -32.32
N ARG A 3 62.34 -4.12 -32.66
CA ARG A 3 61.32 -4.94 -31.97
C ARG A 3 61.70 -5.10 -30.49
N ARG A 4 60.76 -4.86 -29.57
CA ARG A 4 60.89 -5.30 -28.17
C ARG A 4 59.97 -6.50 -27.94
N ARG A 5 60.59 -7.66 -27.73
CA ARG A 5 59.99 -8.86 -27.13
C ARG A 5 59.81 -8.58 -25.64
N ALA A 6 58.61 -8.79 -25.11
CA ALA A 6 58.38 -8.90 -23.67
C ALA A 6 58.50 -10.37 -23.29
N THR A 7 59.45 -10.66 -22.40
CA THR A 7 59.81 -11.94 -21.83
C THR A 7 58.83 -12.38 -20.76
N LEU A 8 58.47 -13.67 -20.79
CA LEU A 8 57.85 -14.40 -19.68
C LEU A 8 58.76 -14.30 -18.43
N ALA A 9 58.20 -13.87 -17.31
CA ALA A 9 58.80 -14.05 -15.99
C ALA A 9 57.71 -14.34 -14.96
N ASP A 10 57.85 -15.49 -14.30
CA ASP A 10 57.45 -15.82 -12.93
C ASP A 10 55.99 -15.61 -12.50
N PHE A 11 55.16 -16.61 -12.76
CA PHE A 11 54.02 -16.91 -11.89
C PHE A 11 54.40 -18.05 -10.92
N ALA A 12 54.87 -17.68 -9.74
CA ALA A 12 55.03 -18.58 -8.61
C ALA A 12 53.65 -19.02 -8.10
N VAL A 13 53.33 -20.31 -8.22
CA VAL A 13 52.09 -20.92 -7.70
C VAL A 13 52.30 -21.25 -6.21
N PRO A 14 51.48 -20.71 -5.29
CA PRO A 14 51.56 -21.08 -3.88
C PRO A 14 50.97 -22.49 -3.67
N HIS A 15 51.81 -23.40 -3.18
CA HIS A 15 51.42 -24.74 -2.73
C HIS A 15 50.37 -24.66 -1.60
N TYR A 16 49.14 -25.04 -1.91
CA TYR A 16 48.07 -25.16 -0.92
C TYR A 16 48.17 -26.51 -0.20
N ARG A 17 48.49 -26.50 1.10
CA ARG A 17 48.43 -27.68 1.98
C ARG A 17 46.96 -27.99 2.33
N PRO A 18 46.42 -29.18 2.03
CA PRO A 18 45.09 -29.54 2.52
C PRO A 18 45.12 -29.78 4.04
N LYS A 19 44.23 -29.09 4.77
CA LYS A 19 43.97 -29.35 6.19
C LYS A 19 43.26 -30.69 6.35
N SER A 20 43.80 -31.53 7.23
CA SER A 20 43.23 -32.80 7.69
C SER A 20 41.77 -32.63 8.14
N LEU A 21 40.84 -33.32 7.47
CA LEU A 21 39.44 -33.40 7.87
C LEU A 21 39.31 -34.33 9.09
N LYS A 22 38.77 -33.79 10.18
CA LYS A 22 38.35 -34.58 11.34
C LYS A 22 37.17 -35.51 10.96
N PRO A 23 37.08 -36.71 11.56
CA PRO A 23 36.00 -37.65 11.29
C PRO A 23 34.65 -37.06 11.74
N GLN A 24 33.67 -37.05 10.83
CA GLN A 24 32.30 -36.67 11.13
C GLN A 24 31.61 -37.76 11.94
N LYS A 25 30.93 -37.34 13.01
CA LYS A 25 30.08 -38.16 13.87
C LYS A 25 28.88 -38.69 13.04
N PRO A 26 28.46 -39.95 13.19
CA PRO A 26 27.37 -40.51 12.40
C PRO A 26 26.04 -39.76 12.65
N LEU A 27 25.37 -39.43 11.55
CA LEU A 27 24.07 -38.75 11.53
C LEU A 27 22.98 -39.68 12.08
N LYS A 28 22.25 -39.21 13.10
CA LYS A 28 21.07 -39.88 13.65
C LYS A 28 19.94 -39.87 12.60
N PRO A 29 19.26 -41.00 12.34
CA PRO A 29 18.17 -41.04 11.35
C PRO A 29 16.97 -40.17 11.77
N PRO A 30 16.20 -39.65 10.80
CA PRO A 30 15.06 -38.79 11.07
C PRO A 30 13.93 -39.55 11.78
N GLU A 31 13.48 -39.00 12.92
CA GLU A 31 12.26 -39.40 13.61
C GLU A 31 11.06 -39.21 12.66
N ALA A 32 10.27 -40.27 12.49
CA ALA A 32 9.01 -40.21 11.77
C ALA A 32 8.05 -39.21 12.45
N PRO A 33 7.23 -38.45 11.69
CA PRO A 33 6.26 -37.55 12.28
C PRO A 33 5.26 -38.35 13.15
N PRO A 34 4.84 -37.80 14.31
CA PRO A 34 3.91 -38.48 15.19
C PRO A 34 2.60 -38.73 14.45
N MET A 35 2.22 -40.00 14.30
CA MET A 35 0.89 -40.36 13.82
C MET A 35 -0.12 -39.89 14.86
N LEU A 36 -0.75 -38.74 14.60
CA LEU A 36 -1.90 -38.28 15.37
C LEU A 36 -2.95 -39.39 15.30
N SER A 37 -3.37 -39.93 16.45
CA SER A 37 -4.35 -41.02 16.49
C SER A 37 -5.57 -40.63 15.66
N ARG A 38 -6.16 -41.57 14.90
CA ARG A 38 -7.36 -41.32 14.07
C ARG A 38 -8.45 -40.56 14.83
N THR A 39 -8.55 -40.79 16.14
CA THR A 39 -9.43 -40.08 17.09
C THR A 39 -9.09 -38.61 17.33
N ARG A 40 -7.81 -38.22 17.39
CA ARG A 40 -7.44 -36.79 17.47
C ARG A 40 -7.64 -36.08 16.14
N GLN A 41 -7.42 -36.78 15.02
CA GLN A 41 -7.62 -36.22 13.69
C GLN A 41 -9.11 -36.00 13.37
N THR A 42 -9.98 -36.93 13.77
CA THR A 42 -11.44 -36.72 13.66
C THR A 42 -11.92 -35.58 14.55
N LEU A 43 -11.39 -35.44 15.76
CA LEU A 43 -11.80 -34.37 16.68
C LEU A 43 -11.40 -32.98 16.14
N ILE A 44 -10.21 -32.84 15.57
CA ILE A 44 -9.78 -31.58 14.91
C ILE A 44 -10.65 -31.27 13.69
N ALA A 45 -10.98 -32.28 12.88
CA ALA A 45 -11.84 -32.10 11.72
C ALA A 45 -13.25 -31.62 12.11
N VAL A 46 -13.85 -32.20 13.17
CA VAL A 46 -15.16 -31.79 13.69
C VAL A 46 -15.12 -30.34 14.18
N VAL A 47 -14.10 -29.97 14.96
CA VAL A 47 -13.96 -28.59 15.46
C VAL A 47 -13.81 -27.60 14.30
N ALA A 48 -13.00 -27.92 13.29
CA ALA A 48 -12.83 -27.08 12.11
C ALA A 48 -14.15 -26.86 11.35
N VAL A 49 -14.96 -27.90 11.19
CA VAL A 49 -16.27 -27.80 10.53
C VAL A 49 -17.24 -26.94 11.35
N VAL A 50 -17.27 -27.09 12.68
CA VAL A 50 -18.12 -26.26 13.55
C VAL A 50 -17.71 -24.79 13.49
N VAL A 51 -16.40 -24.49 13.50
CA VAL A 51 -15.89 -23.12 13.39
C VAL A 51 -16.23 -22.51 12.03
N LEU A 52 -16.08 -23.26 10.94
CA LEU A 52 -16.47 -22.80 9.61
C LEU A 52 -17.97 -22.55 9.51
N PHE A 53 -18.80 -23.39 10.12
CA PHE A 53 -20.24 -23.21 10.15
C PHE A 53 -20.65 -21.96 10.93
N LEU A 54 -20.03 -21.72 12.10
CA LEU A 54 -20.27 -20.51 12.90
C LEU A 54 -19.80 -19.24 12.17
N LEU A 55 -18.64 -19.26 11.51
CA LEU A 55 -18.15 -18.13 10.72
C LEU A 55 -19.05 -17.84 9.51
N TRP A 56 -19.60 -18.89 8.90
CA TRP A 56 -20.57 -18.74 7.82
C TRP A 56 -21.91 -18.17 8.31
N PHE A 57 -22.38 -18.59 9.49
CA PHE A 57 -23.62 -18.09 10.08
C PHE A 57 -23.50 -16.63 10.54
N VAL A 58 -22.38 -16.25 11.17
CA VAL A 58 -22.09 -14.86 11.57
C VAL A 58 -21.90 -13.95 10.34
N GLY A 59 -21.44 -14.49 9.22
CA GLY A 59 -21.24 -13.73 7.99
C GLY A 59 -22.49 -13.53 7.11
N ASN A 60 -23.61 -14.20 7.40
CA ASN A 60 -24.78 -14.21 6.51
C ASN A 60 -26.06 -13.57 7.09
N GLU A 61 -26.03 -13.04 8.31
CA GLU A 61 -27.14 -12.25 8.85
C GLU A 61 -27.14 -10.85 8.22
N LYS A 62 -28.06 -10.62 7.29
CA LYS A 62 -28.44 -9.27 6.83
C LYS A 62 -29.16 -8.58 7.98
N HIS A 63 -28.54 -7.56 8.58
CA HIS A 63 -29.13 -6.78 9.66
C HIS A 63 -30.22 -5.83 9.11
N ASP A 64 -31.49 -6.19 9.32
CA ASP A 64 -32.58 -5.22 9.47
C ASP A 64 -32.72 -4.89 10.95
N THR A 65 -32.06 -3.82 11.39
CA THR A 65 -32.30 -3.22 12.72
C THR A 65 -32.29 -1.70 12.57
N ALA A 66 -33.49 -1.10 12.62
CA ALA A 66 -33.66 0.35 12.77
C ALA A 66 -33.15 0.81 14.15
N PRO A 67 -32.42 1.93 14.26
CA PRO A 67 -32.05 2.44 15.57
C PRO A 67 -33.13 3.37 16.12
N LEU A 68 -33.58 3.05 17.34
CA LEU A 68 -34.19 3.99 18.26
C LEU A 68 -33.20 5.12 18.56
N ALA A 69 -33.70 6.36 18.51
CA ALA A 69 -32.96 7.56 18.87
C ALA A 69 -32.51 7.51 20.34
N SER A 70 -31.21 7.68 20.56
CA SER A 70 -30.62 8.11 21.82
C SER A 70 -29.59 9.18 21.50
N VAL A 71 -29.92 10.41 21.89
CA VAL A 71 -29.03 11.57 21.81
C VAL A 71 -27.99 11.45 22.91
N SER A 72 -26.77 11.13 22.52
CA SER A 72 -25.55 11.38 23.29
C SER A 72 -24.48 11.81 22.29
N ALA A 73 -24.00 13.04 22.41
CA ALA A 73 -22.85 13.53 21.64
C ALA A 73 -21.64 12.62 21.91
N PRO A 74 -20.95 12.09 20.88
CA PRO A 74 -19.76 11.29 21.13
C PRO A 74 -18.56 12.22 21.33
N ASP A 75 -17.93 12.09 22.50
CA ASP A 75 -16.50 12.34 22.69
C ASP A 75 -15.75 11.30 21.84
N GLU A 76 -15.56 11.60 20.55
CA GLU A 76 -14.76 10.74 19.67
C GLU A 76 -13.26 10.97 19.96
N PRO A 77 -12.49 9.92 20.28
CA PRO A 77 -11.04 10.04 20.36
C PRO A 77 -10.48 10.43 18.99
N ALA A 78 -9.54 11.37 18.97
CA ALA A 78 -8.96 11.98 17.77
C ALA A 78 -8.13 11.04 16.87
N SER A 79 -8.27 9.72 17.01
CA SER A 79 -7.42 8.70 16.39
C SER A 79 -8.19 7.53 15.75
N VAL A 80 -9.38 7.76 15.22
CA VAL A 80 -9.98 6.83 14.25
C VAL A 80 -9.27 7.03 12.89
N PRO A 81 -8.63 5.98 12.31
CA PRO A 81 -8.15 6.05 10.94
C PRO A 81 -9.35 6.21 10.02
N ARG A 82 -9.62 7.45 9.57
CA ARG A 82 -10.72 7.74 8.63
C ARG A 82 -10.40 7.10 7.28
N GLY A 83 -10.85 5.86 7.11
CA GLY A 83 -10.90 5.19 5.82
C GLY A 83 -11.98 5.79 4.94
N ILE A 84 -11.92 5.48 3.64
CA ILE A 84 -12.91 5.85 2.63
C ILE A 84 -14.32 5.50 3.15
N PRO A 85 -15.23 6.48 3.33
CA PRO A 85 -16.55 6.21 3.86
C PRO A 85 -17.34 5.34 2.87
N ARG A 86 -17.69 4.13 3.30
CA ARG A 86 -18.48 3.16 2.52
C ARG A 86 -20.00 3.37 2.63
N ASN A 87 -20.45 4.42 3.32
CA ASN A 87 -21.85 4.62 3.70
C ASN A 87 -22.55 5.80 2.99
N GLY A 88 -22.07 6.19 1.81
CA GLY A 88 -22.75 7.16 0.93
C GLY A 88 -22.63 8.63 1.33
N THR A 89 -22.24 8.94 2.56
CA THR A 89 -21.87 10.30 3.00
C THR A 89 -20.35 10.45 2.99
N LEU A 90 -19.84 11.30 2.10
CA LEU A 90 -18.43 11.65 2.09
C LEU A 90 -18.06 12.35 3.41
N ASP A 91 -16.86 12.08 3.94
CA ASP A 91 -16.29 12.92 5.00
C ASP A 91 -16.29 14.38 4.51
N PRO A 92 -16.71 15.37 5.32
CA PRO A 92 -16.82 16.79 4.92
C PRO A 92 -15.47 17.45 4.53
N ILE A 93 -14.41 16.66 4.47
CA ILE A 93 -13.00 17.04 4.41
C ILE A 93 -12.51 17.02 2.96
N SER A 94 -13.09 17.84 2.08
CA SER A 94 -12.62 17.96 0.69
C SER A 94 -11.47 18.98 0.56
N ILE A 95 -10.70 18.85 -0.53
CA ILE A 95 -9.85 19.92 -1.06
C ILE A 95 -10.65 21.21 -1.23
N ASP A 96 -11.87 21.12 -1.75
CA ASP A 96 -12.76 22.27 -1.96
C ASP A 96 -13.91 22.25 -0.95
N PRO A 97 -13.94 23.16 0.04
CA PRO A 97 -15.03 23.21 1.02
C PRO A 97 -16.36 23.67 0.41
N ASN A 98 -16.35 24.28 -0.78
CA ASN A 98 -17.56 24.81 -1.44
C ASN A 98 -18.18 23.82 -2.43
N ARG A 99 -17.51 22.69 -2.72
CA ARG A 99 -18.06 21.72 -3.65
C ARG A 99 -19.24 20.96 -3.02
N PRO A 100 -20.21 20.51 -3.83
CA PRO A 100 -21.27 19.64 -3.32
C PRO A 100 -20.68 18.35 -2.72
N ALA A 101 -21.32 17.84 -1.66
CA ALA A 101 -20.92 16.63 -0.94
C ALA A 101 -21.18 15.33 -1.73
N ASP A 102 -21.27 15.43 -3.05
CA ASP A 102 -21.49 14.30 -3.95
C ASP A 102 -20.31 13.33 -3.89
N LEU A 103 -20.61 12.05 -4.14
CA LEU A 103 -19.64 10.98 -4.22
C LEU A 103 -18.66 11.24 -5.36
N LEU A 104 -17.37 11.29 -5.02
CA LEU A 104 -16.34 11.34 -6.05
C LEU A 104 -16.17 9.99 -6.73
N PRO A 105 -15.84 9.97 -8.03
CA PRO A 105 -15.29 8.80 -8.67
C PRO A 105 -14.08 8.27 -7.88
N GLN A 106 -14.07 6.97 -7.64
CA GLN A 106 -12.97 6.27 -6.98
C GLN A 106 -12.26 5.38 -8.00
N TYR A 107 -10.94 5.50 -8.06
CA TYR A 107 -10.10 4.73 -8.96
C TYR A 107 -9.01 3.99 -8.17
N GLN A 108 -8.66 2.78 -8.63
CA GLN A 108 -7.47 2.10 -8.12
C GLN A 108 -6.24 2.63 -8.86
N ALA A 109 -5.11 2.74 -8.16
CA ALA A 109 -3.86 3.22 -8.74
C ALA A 109 -3.41 2.39 -9.95
N ASP A 110 -3.65 1.08 -9.93
CA ASP A 110 -3.36 0.16 -11.04
C ASP A 110 -4.10 0.58 -12.31
N GLY A 111 -5.43 0.75 -12.22
CA GLY A 111 -6.25 1.14 -13.37
C GLY A 111 -5.87 2.52 -13.92
N LEU A 112 -5.51 3.46 -13.05
CA LEU A 112 -5.02 4.78 -13.49
C LEU A 112 -3.68 4.66 -14.21
N ALA A 113 -2.76 3.83 -13.72
CA ALA A 113 -1.48 3.59 -14.37
C ALA A 113 -1.63 2.89 -15.73
N ASP A 114 -2.59 1.97 -15.84
CA ASP A 114 -2.93 1.27 -17.08
C ASP A 114 -3.51 2.23 -18.13
N ASP A 115 -4.40 3.13 -17.74
CA ASP A 115 -4.96 4.15 -18.62
C ASP A 115 -3.85 5.02 -19.23
N TYR A 116 -2.93 5.55 -18.42
CA TYR A 116 -1.80 6.35 -18.93
C TYR A 116 -0.79 5.57 -19.76
N ARG A 117 -0.65 4.26 -19.52
CA ARG A 117 0.24 3.39 -20.29
C ARG A 117 -0.34 3.06 -21.66
N SER A 118 -1.66 2.89 -21.73
CA SER A 118 -2.37 2.50 -22.96
C SER A 118 -2.64 3.70 -23.87
N ASP A 119 -3.16 4.79 -23.33
CA ASP A 119 -3.43 6.03 -24.06
C ASP A 119 -3.40 7.24 -23.12
N ALA A 120 -2.25 7.91 -23.07
CA ALA A 120 -2.05 9.07 -22.21
C ALA A 120 -2.97 10.25 -22.57
N ALA A 121 -3.34 10.42 -23.85
CA ALA A 121 -4.20 11.52 -24.27
C ALA A 121 -5.64 11.31 -23.81
N ALA A 122 -6.16 10.09 -24.00
CA ALA A 122 -7.49 9.73 -23.48
C ALA A 122 -7.53 9.76 -21.94
N ALA A 123 -6.45 9.36 -21.27
CA ALA A 123 -6.33 9.46 -19.82
C ALA A 123 -6.31 10.92 -19.34
N ASP A 124 -5.59 11.80 -20.03
CA ASP A 124 -5.60 13.24 -19.76
C ASP A 124 -7.01 13.82 -19.89
N ASP A 125 -7.73 13.51 -20.98
CA ASP A 125 -9.12 13.97 -21.18
C ASP A 125 -10.05 13.49 -20.06
N ARG A 126 -9.80 12.30 -19.53
CA ARG A 126 -10.58 11.69 -18.45
C ARG A 126 -10.29 12.31 -17.08
N TYR A 127 -9.03 12.58 -16.77
CA TYR A 127 -8.60 12.88 -15.40
C TYR A 127 -8.20 14.34 -15.17
N ARG A 128 -7.76 15.07 -16.19
CA ARG A 128 -7.24 16.43 -16.03
C ARG A 128 -8.32 17.38 -15.52
N GLY A 129 -8.01 18.12 -14.45
CA GLY A 129 -8.92 19.11 -13.86
C GLY A 129 -10.19 18.51 -13.24
N ARG A 130 -10.24 17.19 -13.01
CA ARG A 130 -11.37 16.50 -12.38
C ARG A 130 -11.06 16.17 -10.93
N TYR A 131 -12.08 16.21 -10.09
CA TYR A 131 -12.00 15.71 -8.72
C TYR A 131 -12.26 14.20 -8.70
N PHE A 132 -11.36 13.45 -8.09
CA PHE A 132 -11.52 12.02 -7.89
C PHE A 132 -10.68 11.53 -6.70
N ILE A 133 -10.97 10.32 -6.24
CA ILE A 133 -10.19 9.65 -5.22
C ILE A 133 -9.38 8.53 -5.89
N VAL A 134 -8.10 8.44 -5.54
CA VAL A 134 -7.25 7.31 -5.90
C VAL A 134 -6.91 6.51 -4.65
N GLU A 135 -7.16 5.21 -4.74
CA GLU A 135 -6.81 4.24 -3.71
C GLU A 135 -5.64 3.38 -4.15
N GLY A 136 -4.84 2.93 -3.18
CA GLY A 136 -3.81 1.95 -3.44
C GLY A 136 -2.93 1.69 -2.22
N VAL A 137 -1.75 1.12 -2.45
CA VAL A 137 -0.78 0.79 -1.41
C VAL A 137 0.40 1.73 -1.51
N ALA A 138 0.76 2.43 -0.42
CA ALA A 138 1.88 3.36 -0.42
C ALA A 138 3.22 2.64 -0.59
N SER A 139 4.04 3.08 -1.56
CA SER A 139 5.47 2.78 -1.63
C SER A 139 6.28 3.64 -0.66
N GLY A 140 5.73 4.79 -0.26
CA GLY A 140 6.34 5.74 0.66
C GLY A 140 6.05 7.18 0.25
N VAL A 141 6.54 8.13 1.05
CA VAL A 141 6.50 9.56 0.73
C VAL A 141 7.92 10.07 0.56
N ARG A 142 8.15 10.90 -0.46
CA ARG A 142 9.45 11.52 -0.74
C ARG A 142 9.27 13.00 -1.04
N ARG A 143 10.33 13.77 -0.81
CA ARG A 143 10.40 15.17 -1.24
C ARG A 143 10.87 15.22 -2.70
N ASP A 144 10.20 16.01 -3.51
CA ASP A 144 10.55 16.32 -4.89
C ASP A 144 10.50 17.84 -5.09
N GLY A 145 11.67 18.47 -5.12
CA GLY A 145 11.81 19.92 -4.99
C GLY A 145 11.13 20.43 -3.71
N ASP A 146 10.19 21.36 -3.86
CA ASP A 146 9.43 21.95 -2.75
C ASP A 146 8.13 21.20 -2.42
N ASN A 147 7.85 20.09 -3.12
CA ASN A 147 6.62 19.33 -2.96
C ASN A 147 6.88 17.98 -2.28
N LEU A 148 5.90 17.51 -1.52
CA LEU A 148 5.89 16.14 -1.02
C LEU A 148 5.07 15.28 -1.97
N VAL A 149 5.66 14.17 -2.39
CA VAL A 149 5.07 13.24 -3.33
C VAL A 149 4.86 11.90 -2.64
N LEU A 150 3.60 11.48 -2.54
CA LEU A 150 3.25 10.13 -2.16
C LEU A 150 3.39 9.23 -3.38
N GLU A 151 4.16 8.15 -3.25
CA GLU A 151 4.23 7.11 -4.27
C GLU A 151 3.25 5.99 -3.91
N ILE A 152 2.40 5.63 -4.85
CA ILE A 152 1.44 4.53 -4.74
C ILE A 152 1.91 3.41 -5.66
N ARG A 153 2.03 2.20 -5.11
CA ARG A 153 2.42 1.00 -5.84
C ARG A 153 1.40 0.69 -6.92
N THR A 154 1.92 0.15 -8.02
CA THR A 154 1.10 -0.52 -9.02
C THR A 154 1.43 -2.01 -9.07
N ASP A 155 0.67 -2.78 -9.85
CA ASP A 155 0.92 -4.16 -10.20
C ASP A 155 2.28 -4.36 -10.93
N ASN A 156 2.73 -3.34 -11.67
CA ASN A 156 4.04 -3.30 -12.28
C ASN A 156 5.09 -2.76 -11.29
N PRO A 157 6.07 -3.58 -10.86
CA PRO A 157 7.05 -3.17 -9.84
C PRO A 157 8.00 -2.05 -10.29
N GLY A 158 8.09 -1.78 -11.59
CA GLY A 158 8.88 -0.67 -12.14
C GLY A 158 8.10 0.66 -12.25
N GLN A 159 6.80 0.65 -11.95
CA GLN A 159 5.92 1.81 -12.13
C GLN A 159 5.20 2.16 -10.83
N VAL A 160 5.10 3.45 -10.54
CA VAL A 160 4.33 3.99 -9.42
C VAL A 160 3.39 5.07 -9.93
N VAL A 161 2.28 5.28 -9.23
CA VAL A 161 1.51 6.51 -9.38
C VAL A 161 2.06 7.52 -8.38
N ARG A 162 2.43 8.70 -8.86
CA ARG A 162 2.95 9.78 -8.02
C ARG A 162 1.81 10.73 -7.69
N ALA A 163 1.59 11.02 -6.41
CA ALA A 163 0.59 11.98 -5.98
C ALA A 163 1.28 13.19 -5.36
N ALA A 164 1.24 14.34 -6.04
CA ALA A 164 1.76 15.60 -5.51
C ALA A 164 0.81 16.11 -4.41
N LEU A 165 1.26 16.05 -3.16
CA LEU A 165 0.44 16.42 -2.01
C LEU A 165 0.36 17.94 -1.85
N LEU A 166 -0.82 18.45 -1.52
CA LEU A 166 -1.02 19.84 -1.11
C LEU A 166 -0.15 20.15 0.10
N ARG A 167 0.44 21.35 0.15
CA ARG A 167 1.24 21.83 1.29
C ARG A 167 0.44 21.87 2.59
N GLN A 168 -0.82 22.24 2.49
CA GLN A 168 -1.77 22.21 3.59
C GLN A 168 -2.63 20.96 3.47
N GLN A 169 -2.67 20.18 4.55
CA GLN A 169 -3.48 18.99 4.69
C GLN A 169 -4.47 19.18 5.82
N ILE A 170 -5.47 18.32 5.92
CA ILE A 170 -6.41 18.35 7.04
C ILE A 170 -5.94 17.33 8.09
N CYS A 171 -5.50 17.81 9.25
CA CYS A 171 -5.08 16.98 10.38
C CYS A 171 -5.99 17.20 11.58
N GLY A 172 -6.86 16.24 11.86
CA GLY A 172 -7.71 16.22 13.05
C GLY A 172 -9.21 16.38 12.76
N PRO A 173 -10.04 16.52 13.80
CA PRO A 173 -11.48 16.75 13.66
C PRO A 173 -11.78 18.11 13.03
N GLY A 174 -12.73 18.13 12.10
CA GLY A 174 -13.13 19.33 11.34
C GLY A 174 -12.18 19.69 10.20
N THR A 175 -12.06 20.99 9.92
CA THR A 175 -11.26 21.59 8.84
C THR A 175 -9.88 22.08 9.32
N ARG A 176 -9.36 21.55 10.42
CA ARG A 176 -8.04 21.97 10.96
C ARG A 176 -6.94 21.65 9.96
N ALA A 177 -6.35 22.70 9.41
CA ALA A 177 -5.23 22.60 8.49
C ALA A 177 -3.91 22.37 9.24
N CYS A 178 -3.06 21.52 8.70
CA CYS A 178 -1.71 21.24 9.14
C CYS A 178 -0.76 21.25 7.96
N GLU A 179 0.53 21.37 8.25
CA GLU A 179 1.54 21.17 7.22
C GLU A 179 1.59 19.70 6.79
N VAL A 180 1.74 19.50 5.48
CA VAL A 180 1.77 18.19 4.86
C VAL A 180 2.87 17.28 5.41
N GLU A 181 3.96 17.84 5.92
CA GLU A 181 5.08 17.09 6.48
C GLU A 181 4.63 16.24 7.68
N ALA A 182 3.82 16.83 8.58
CA ALA A 182 3.26 16.12 9.72
C ALA A 182 2.32 14.98 9.30
N ARG A 183 1.55 15.17 8.22
CA ARG A 183 0.64 14.14 7.70
C ARG A 183 1.38 13.03 6.95
N ALA A 184 2.34 13.41 6.12
CA ALA A 184 3.15 12.51 5.31
C ALA A 184 3.98 11.54 6.15
N THR A 185 4.51 11.99 7.30
CA THR A 185 5.28 11.13 8.21
C THR A 185 4.46 9.97 8.82
N MET A 186 3.12 10.07 8.81
CA MET A 186 2.26 8.99 9.27
C MET A 186 2.05 7.90 8.22
N VAL A 187 2.39 8.15 6.95
CA VAL A 187 2.23 7.16 5.87
C VAL A 187 3.44 6.23 5.84
N ARG A 188 3.20 4.94 6.07
CA ARG A 188 4.22 3.90 6.01
C ARG A 188 4.15 3.13 4.69
N ARG A 189 5.28 2.55 4.29
CA ARG A 189 5.33 1.64 3.13
C ARG A 189 4.43 0.43 3.40
N GLY A 190 3.66 0.01 2.39
CA GLY A 190 2.73 -1.11 2.50
C GLY A 190 1.36 -0.75 3.10
N GLN A 191 1.18 0.50 3.55
CA GLN A 191 -0.10 0.97 4.08
C GLN A 191 -1.09 1.20 2.95
N LYS A 192 -2.36 0.81 3.13
CA LYS A 192 -3.44 1.20 2.22
C LYS A 192 -3.71 2.68 2.41
N VAL A 193 -3.74 3.43 1.31
CA VAL A 193 -3.93 4.88 1.30
C VAL A 193 -5.04 5.27 0.34
N ALA A 194 -5.66 6.40 0.63
CA ALA A 194 -6.59 7.08 -0.26
C ALA A 194 -6.21 8.55 -0.36
N VAL A 195 -6.17 9.07 -1.58
CA VAL A 195 -5.93 10.50 -1.85
C VAL A 195 -7.07 11.05 -2.68
N GLU A 196 -7.59 12.21 -2.28
CA GLU A 196 -8.40 13.03 -3.18
C GLU A 196 -7.47 13.92 -3.99
N CYS A 197 -7.70 14.10 -5.28
CA CYS A 197 -6.88 14.93 -6.16
C CYS A 197 -7.76 15.77 -7.10
N THR A 198 -7.21 16.84 -7.69
CA THR A 198 -7.90 17.73 -8.65
C THR A 198 -7.44 17.53 -10.09
N GLY A 199 -6.70 16.46 -10.35
CA GLY A 199 -6.28 16.11 -11.68
C GLY A 199 -5.26 14.99 -11.71
N ALA A 200 -5.02 14.47 -12.91
CA ALA A 200 -3.83 13.71 -13.23
C ALA A 200 -3.27 14.20 -14.56
N GLY A 201 -1.99 13.94 -14.76
CA GLY A 201 -1.29 14.04 -16.03
C GLY A 201 -0.12 13.08 -16.07
N GLN A 202 0.76 13.26 -17.05
CA GLN A 202 1.98 12.47 -17.18
C GLN A 202 3.20 13.28 -16.73
N GLY A 203 3.94 12.74 -15.76
CA GLY A 203 5.20 13.28 -15.28
C GLY A 203 6.41 12.70 -16.02
N GLU A 204 7.59 12.96 -15.47
CA GLU A 204 8.86 12.46 -16.03
C GLU A 204 8.87 10.94 -16.19
N GLY A 205 9.51 10.48 -17.28
CA GLY A 205 9.61 9.05 -17.58
C GLY A 205 8.27 8.38 -17.91
N GLY A 206 7.23 9.15 -18.24
CA GLY A 206 5.91 8.60 -18.56
C GLY A 206 5.07 8.21 -17.33
N THR A 207 5.53 8.59 -16.14
CA THR A 207 4.91 8.18 -14.86
C THR A 207 3.63 8.97 -14.61
N PRO A 208 2.50 8.35 -14.26
CA PRO A 208 1.29 9.09 -13.89
C PRO A 208 1.54 9.98 -12.67
N LEU A 209 1.18 11.25 -12.79
CA LEU A 209 1.31 12.27 -11.76
C LEU A 209 -0.05 12.87 -11.43
N LEU A 210 -0.55 12.60 -10.23
CA LEU A 210 -1.75 13.21 -9.67
C LEU A 210 -1.40 14.59 -9.11
N SER A 211 -2.31 15.54 -9.31
CA SER A 211 -2.13 16.95 -8.95
C SER A 211 -2.97 17.34 -7.73
N GLU A 212 -2.39 18.20 -6.89
CA GLU A 212 -3.05 18.85 -5.74
C GLU A 212 -3.79 17.87 -4.84
N CYS A 213 -3.08 16.86 -4.34
CA CYS A 213 -3.71 15.78 -3.61
C CYS A 213 -3.82 16.04 -2.09
N LEU A 214 -4.99 15.76 -1.54
CA LEU A 214 -5.26 15.68 -0.12
C LEU A 214 -5.29 14.21 0.31
N LEU A 215 -4.46 13.84 1.28
CA LEU A 215 -4.52 12.52 1.88
C LEU A 215 -5.86 12.37 2.62
N ARG A 216 -6.65 11.33 2.33
CA ARG A 216 -7.92 11.08 3.03
C ARG A 216 -7.71 10.15 4.23
N GLY A 217 -6.82 9.18 4.10
CA GLY A 217 -6.43 8.31 5.20
C GLY A 217 -5.42 7.25 4.81
N GLY A 218 -4.88 6.57 5.82
CA GLY A 218 -4.12 5.35 5.68
C GLY A 218 -4.50 4.37 6.80
N ALA A 219 -5.02 3.21 6.47
CA ALA A 219 -5.39 2.21 7.47
C ALA A 219 -4.15 1.40 7.87
N ASN A 220 -3.84 1.38 9.18
CA ASN A 220 -2.94 0.39 9.77
C ASN A 220 -3.74 -0.85 10.17
#